data_AF-A0A496UJH4-F1
#
_entry.id   AF-A0A496UJH4-F1
#
_cell.length_a   1.000
_cell.length_b   1.000
_cell.length_c   1.000
_cell.angle_alpha   90.00
_cell.angle_beta   90.00
_cell.angle_gamma   90.00
#
_symmetry.space_group_name_H-M   'P 1'
#
loop_
_entity.id
_entity.type
_entity.pdbx_description
1 polymer ?
#
loop_
_entity_poly.entity_id
_entity_poly.type
_entity_poly.pdbx_seq_one_letter_code
_entity_poly.pdbx_strand_id
1 'polypeptide(L)'
;MAGKSRGIIIFAFLFGGVGILFLLWGLGVSVGKWWPVFFTAVGIASFARGFQEIGNVVFGLLLVGWSAAGIVCLHAQELGIDHGLPFFIGAFILWVPISWVLGRLLSTDTK
;
A
#
# COMPACT_ATOMS: atom_id res chain seq x y z
N MET A 1 25.76 6.96 -7.26
CA MET A 1 24.70 7.99 -7.32
C MET A 1 23.27 7.44 -7.15
N ALA A 2 22.99 6.18 -7.56
CA ALA A 2 21.65 5.57 -7.42
C ALA A 2 21.10 5.47 -5.98
N GLY A 3 21.95 5.21 -4.98
CA GLY A 3 21.51 5.10 -3.57
C GLY A 3 21.01 6.42 -2.95
N LYS A 4 21.57 7.57 -3.38
CA LYS A 4 21.22 8.90 -2.85
C LYS A 4 19.85 9.36 -3.33
N SER A 5 19.47 9.02 -4.57
CA SER A 5 18.13 9.29 -5.11
C SER A 5 17.06 8.39 -4.50
N ARG A 6 17.41 7.15 -4.12
CA ARG A 6 16.48 6.17 -3.51
C ARG A 6 15.98 6.62 -2.13
N GLY A 7 16.87 7.11 -1.28
CA GLY A 7 16.52 7.64 0.04
C GLY A 7 15.57 8.84 -0.04
N ILE A 8 15.79 9.72 -1.02
CA ILE A 8 14.94 10.90 -1.27
C ILE A 8 13.53 10.48 -1.72
N ILE A 9 13.41 9.45 -2.56
CA ILE A 9 12.10 8.95 -3.02
C ILE A 9 11.31 8.35 -1.85
N ILE A 10 11.95 7.51 -1.02
CA ILE A 10 11.30 6.92 0.16
C ILE A 10 10.85 8.02 1.13
N PHE A 11 11.73 8.98 1.38
CA PHE A 11 11.42 10.13 2.21
C PHE A 11 10.25 10.94 1.66
N ALA A 12 10.22 11.22 0.35
CA ALA A 12 9.14 11.96 -0.30
C ALA A 12 7.79 11.24 -0.22
N PHE A 13 7.75 9.91 -0.33
CA PHE A 13 6.50 9.16 -0.17
C PHE A 13 6.04 9.06 1.30
N LEU A 14 6.95 8.89 2.25
CA LEU A 14 6.61 8.87 3.68
C LEU A 14 6.12 10.23 4.15
N PHE A 15 6.89 11.30 3.89
CA PHE A 15 6.50 12.66 4.26
C PHE A 15 5.31 13.16 3.44
N GLY A 16 5.23 12.83 2.15
CA GLY A 16 4.08 13.15 1.30
C GLY A 16 2.81 12.46 1.78
N GLY A 17 2.89 11.17 2.12
CA GLY A 17 1.77 10.43 2.70
C GLY A 17 1.31 11.00 4.04
N VAL A 18 2.25 11.27 4.96
CA VAL A 18 1.94 11.89 6.26
C VAL A 18 1.35 13.30 6.05
N GLY A 19 1.92 14.07 5.14
CA GLY A 19 1.43 15.41 4.77
C GLY A 19 0.01 15.39 4.22
N ILE A 20 -0.36 14.39 3.42
CA ILE A 20 -1.74 14.19 2.95
C ILE A 20 -2.68 13.91 4.13
N LEU A 21 -2.27 13.08 5.10
CA LEU A 21 -3.09 12.83 6.30
C LEU A 21 -3.30 14.09 7.14
N PHE A 22 -2.25 14.90 7.35
CA PHE A 22 -2.37 16.18 8.07
C PHE A 22 -3.21 17.21 7.30
N LEU A 23 -3.08 17.27 5.98
CA LEU A 23 -3.87 18.16 5.13
C LEU A 23 -5.36 17.78 5.18
N LEU A 24 -5.67 16.50 5.08
CA LEU A 24 -7.05 16.00 5.18
C LEU A 24 -7.63 16.21 6.59
N TRP A 25 -6.81 16.05 7.63
CA TRP A 25 -7.21 16.37 9.00
C TRP A 25 -7.51 17.87 9.17
N GLY A 26 -6.64 18.75 8.64
CA GLY A 26 -6.84 20.20 8.64
C GLY A 26 -8.06 20.66 7.85
N LEU A 27 -8.47 19.91 6.82
CA LEU A 27 -9.70 20.15 6.06
C LEU A 27 -10.97 19.60 6.73
N GLY A 28 -10.86 18.99 7.93
CA GLY A 28 -12.00 18.42 8.65
C GLY A 28 -12.56 17.13 8.01
N VAL A 29 -11.81 16.52 7.10
CA VAL A 29 -12.19 15.27 6.44
C VAL A 29 -11.91 14.10 7.39
N SER A 30 -12.80 13.11 7.44
CA SER A 30 -12.65 11.93 8.29
C SER A 30 -11.37 11.15 7.95
N VAL A 31 -10.29 11.40 8.71
CA VAL A 31 -8.97 10.78 8.54
C VAL A 31 -9.06 9.25 8.56
N GLY A 32 -10.02 8.70 9.30
CA GLY A 32 -10.32 7.27 9.35
C GLY A 32 -10.73 6.64 8.02
N LYS A 33 -11.03 7.42 6.97
CA LYS A 33 -11.31 6.91 5.61
C LYS A 33 -10.11 6.98 4.67
N TRP A 34 -9.05 7.70 5.03
CA TRP A 34 -7.94 8.01 4.14
C TRP A 34 -6.65 7.25 4.44
N TRP A 35 -6.62 6.51 5.55
CA TRP A 35 -5.49 5.66 5.88
C TRP A 35 -5.13 4.67 4.73
N PRO A 36 -6.05 4.08 3.94
CA PRO A 36 -5.64 3.18 2.85
C PRO A 36 -4.83 3.90 1.78
N VAL A 37 -5.15 5.16 1.48
CA VAL A 37 -4.37 5.97 0.53
C VAL A 37 -2.94 6.19 1.03
N PHE A 38 -2.78 6.42 2.33
CA PHE A 38 -1.47 6.52 2.96
C PHE A 38 -0.66 5.22 2.82
N PHE A 39 -1.23 4.07 3.18
CA PHE A 39 -0.49 2.80 3.06
C PHE A 39 -0.21 2.41 1.61
N THR A 40 -1.04 2.82 0.65
CA THR A 40 -0.75 2.68 -0.77
C THR A 40 0.52 3.44 -1.14
N ALA A 41 0.64 4.70 -0.69
CA ALA A 41 1.83 5.52 -0.90
C ALA A 41 3.07 4.90 -0.25
N VAL A 42 2.95 4.36 0.96
CA VAL A 42 4.04 3.61 1.64
C VAL A 42 4.42 2.35 0.86
N GLY A 43 3.44 1.62 0.32
CA GLY A 43 3.66 0.44 -0.50
C GLY A 43 4.46 0.77 -1.77
N ILE A 44 4.07 1.84 -2.49
CA ILE A 44 4.80 2.36 -3.64
C ILE A 44 6.23 2.78 -3.27
N ALA A 45 6.40 3.44 -2.12
CA ALA A 45 7.71 3.78 -1.59
C ALA A 45 8.59 2.55 -1.35
N SER A 46 7.99 1.46 -0.88
CA SER A 46 8.69 0.18 -0.66
C SER A 46 9.18 -0.43 -1.98
N PHE A 47 8.38 -0.39 -3.05
CA PHE A 47 8.87 -0.78 -4.38
C PHE A 47 10.02 0.10 -4.86
N ALA A 48 9.93 1.42 -4.65
CA ALA A 48 10.99 2.35 -5.01
C ALA A 48 12.28 2.12 -4.20
N ARG A 49 12.15 1.66 -2.94
CA ARG A 49 13.26 1.23 -2.08
C ARG A 49 14.02 0.04 -2.65
N GLY A 50 13.37 -0.78 -3.47
CA GLY A 50 14.05 -1.56 -4.49
C GLY A 50 13.47 -2.92 -4.81
N PHE A 51 13.27 -3.17 -6.10
CA PHE A 51 13.02 -4.50 -6.71
C PHE A 51 14.14 -5.52 -6.54
N GLN A 52 15.23 -5.17 -5.85
CA GLN A 52 16.34 -6.10 -5.65
C GLN A 52 16.10 -7.02 -4.46
N GLU A 53 15.38 -6.57 -3.43
CA GLU A 53 15.08 -7.38 -2.26
C GLU A 53 13.62 -7.84 -2.32
N ILE A 54 13.42 -9.16 -2.31
CA ILE A 54 12.08 -9.77 -2.30
C ILE A 54 11.20 -9.23 -1.17
N GLY A 55 11.79 -8.93 0.00
CA GLY A 55 11.06 -8.39 1.16
C GLY A 55 10.39 -7.05 0.87
N ASN A 56 11.08 -6.14 0.18
CA ASN A 56 10.53 -4.83 -0.17
C ASN A 56 9.41 -4.95 -1.22
N VAL A 57 9.56 -5.85 -2.18
CA VAL A 57 8.55 -6.08 -3.21
C VAL A 57 7.29 -6.71 -2.61
N VAL A 58 7.45 -7.76 -1.79
CA VAL A 58 6.32 -8.42 -1.12
C VAL A 58 5.62 -7.48 -0.16
N PHE A 59 6.36 -6.73 0.65
CA PHE A 59 5.78 -5.76 1.58
C PHE A 59 5.04 -4.63 0.83
N GLY A 60 5.64 -4.11 -0.25
CA GLY A 60 4.99 -3.14 -1.13
C GLY A 60 3.68 -3.65 -1.72
N LEU A 61 3.69 -4.87 -2.26
CA LEU A 61 2.50 -5.54 -2.82
C LEU A 61 1.42 -5.71 -1.75
N LEU A 62 1.79 -6.18 -0.56
CA LEU A 62 0.86 -6.38 0.56
C LEU A 62 0.19 -5.06 0.96
N LEU A 63 0.97 -3.99 1.11
CA LEU A 63 0.43 -2.67 1.46
C LEU A 63 -0.51 -2.12 0.39
N VAL A 64 -0.18 -2.28 -0.89
CA VAL A 64 -1.02 -1.82 -1.99
C VAL A 64 -2.33 -2.62 -2.05
N GLY A 65 -2.28 -3.95 -2.01
CA GLY A 65 -3.50 -4.76 -2.08
C GLY A 65 -4.36 -4.65 -0.83
N TRP A 66 -3.75 -4.54 0.35
CA TRP A 66 -4.47 -4.26 1.60
C TRP A 66 -5.20 -2.92 1.53
N SER A 67 -4.54 -1.91 0.98
CA SER A 67 -5.16 -0.59 0.81
C SER A 67 -6.28 -0.59 -0.23
N ALA A 68 -6.10 -1.29 -1.35
CA ALA A 68 -7.14 -1.44 -2.36
C ALA A 68 -8.39 -2.15 -1.79
N ALA A 69 -8.18 -3.26 -1.06
CA ALA A 69 -9.25 -3.96 -0.36
C ALA A 69 -9.90 -3.05 0.70
N GLY A 70 -9.11 -2.22 1.40
CA GLY A 70 -9.59 -1.24 2.37
C GLY A 70 -10.48 -0.17 1.73
N ILE A 71 -10.12 0.36 0.56
CA ILE A 71 -10.94 1.32 -0.18
C ILE A 71 -12.27 0.69 -0.58
N VAL A 72 -12.25 -0.53 -1.13
CA VAL A 72 -13.48 -1.26 -1.50
C VAL A 72 -14.34 -1.53 -0.26
N CYS A 73 -13.73 -1.89 0.87
CA CYS A 73 -14.43 -2.09 2.14
C CYS A 73 -15.09 -0.80 2.66
N LEU A 74 -14.42 0.35 2.53
CA LEU A 74 -14.96 1.64 2.95
C LEU A 74 -16.15 2.10 2.08
N HIS A 75 -16.19 1.66 0.82
CA HIS A 75 -17.28 1.93 -0.12
C HIS A 75 -18.18 0.70 -0.32
N ALA A 76 -18.15 -0.27 0.60
CA ALA A 76 -18.87 -1.53 0.48
C ALA A 76 -20.39 -1.33 0.26
N GLN A 77 -20.98 -0.35 0.95
CA GLN A 77 -22.40 -0.03 0.80
C GLN A 77 -22.74 0.52 -0.60
N GLU A 78 -21.86 1.34 -1.17
CA GLU A 78 -22.03 1.91 -2.52
C GLU A 78 -21.86 0.83 -3.60
N LEU A 79 -21.04 -0.18 -3.32
CA LEU A 79 -20.75 -1.30 -4.20
C LEU A 79 -21.70 -2.50 -4.02
N GLY A 80 -22.68 -2.41 -3.11
CA GLY A 80 -23.62 -3.51 -2.84
C GLY A 80 -23.00 -4.73 -2.13
N ILE A 81 -21.94 -4.52 -1.36
CA ILE A 81 -21.29 -5.56 -0.56
C ILE A 81 -21.87 -5.56 0.85
N ASP A 82 -22.76 -6.50 1.14
CA ASP A 82 -23.47 -6.61 2.43
C ASP A 82 -22.53 -6.85 3.63
N HIS A 83 -21.38 -7.46 3.40
CA HIS A 83 -20.41 -7.84 4.42
C HIS A 83 -19.01 -7.30 4.10
N GLY A 84 -18.84 -5.98 4.18
CA GLY A 84 -17.57 -5.30 3.86
C GLY A 84 -16.36 -5.82 4.66
N LEU A 85 -16.51 -6.04 5.97
CA LEU A 85 -15.40 -6.52 6.82
C LEU A 85 -14.98 -7.97 6.49
N PRO A 86 -15.90 -8.94 6.35
CA PRO A 86 -15.54 -10.26 5.82
C PRO A 86 -14.91 -10.22 4.43
N PHE A 87 -15.42 -9.40 3.52
CA PHE A 87 -14.82 -9.18 2.20
C PHE A 87 -13.37 -8.69 2.33
N PHE A 88 -13.11 -7.70 3.17
CA PHE A 88 -11.78 -7.13 3.39
C PHE A 88 -10.78 -8.17 3.89
N ILE A 89 -11.16 -8.96 4.89
CA ILE A 89 -10.31 -10.02 5.45
C ILE A 89 -10.04 -11.10 4.40
N GLY A 90 -11.07 -11.53 3.67
CA GLY A 90 -10.95 -12.53 2.61
C GLY A 90 -10.05 -12.04 1.47
N ALA A 91 -10.24 -10.81 1.00
CA ALA A 91 -9.42 -10.18 -0.02
C ALA A 91 -7.95 -10.07 0.44
N PHE A 92 -7.71 -9.72 1.71
CA PHE A 92 -6.35 -9.68 2.25
C PHE A 92 -5.69 -11.06 2.27
N ILE A 93 -6.38 -12.09 2.77
CA ILE A 93 -5.84 -13.46 2.82
C ILE A 93 -5.51 -13.98 1.42
N LEU A 94 -6.38 -13.73 0.42
CA LEU A 94 -6.13 -14.11 -0.97
C LEU A 94 -4.97 -13.34 -1.60
N TRP A 95 -4.73 -12.10 -1.15
CA TRP A 95 -3.67 -11.26 -1.68
C TRP A 95 -2.27 -11.65 -1.16
N VAL A 96 -2.16 -12.28 0.02
CA VAL A 96 -0.88 -12.75 0.58
C VAL A 96 -0.10 -13.68 -0.38
N PRO A 97 -0.67 -14.79 -0.89
CA PRO A 97 0.05 -15.67 -1.81
C PRO A 97 0.37 -14.99 -3.14
N ILE A 98 -0.53 -14.15 -3.67
CA ILE A 98 -0.31 -13.38 -4.91
C ILE A 98 0.89 -12.43 -4.74
N SER A 99 0.92 -11.71 -3.63
CA SER A 99 2.02 -10.78 -3.29
C SER A 99 3.35 -11.51 -3.21
N TRP A 100 3.36 -12.71 -2.66
CA TRP A 100 4.56 -13.52 -2.54
C TRP A 100 5.05 -14.06 -3.90
N VAL A 101 4.14 -14.57 -4.74
CA VAL A 101 4.48 -15.06 -6.09
C VAL A 101 4.99 -13.91 -6.96
N LEU A 102 4.26 -12.79 -7.00
CA LEU A 102 4.70 -11.59 -7.74
C LEU A 102 6.00 -11.03 -7.17
N GLY A 103 6.17 -11.06 -5.85
CA GLY A 103 7.42 -10.67 -5.19
C GLY A 103 8.62 -11.47 -5.69
N ARG A 104 8.47 -12.80 -5.83
CA ARG A 104 9.52 -13.66 -6.40
C ARG A 104 9.82 -13.36 -7.87
N LEU A 105 8.79 -13.07 -8.67
CA LEU A 105 8.93 -12.79 -10.10
C LEU A 105 9.57 -11.44 -10.38
N LEU A 106 9.22 -10.43 -9.57
CA LEU A 106 9.68 -9.05 -9.73
C LEU A 106 11.01 -8.77 -9.01
N SER A 107 11.40 -9.64 -8.06
CA SER A 107 12.65 -9.53 -7.32
C SER A 107 13.84 -10.00 -8.16
N THR A 108 14.80 -9.11 -8.36
CA THR A 108 16.04 -9.43 -9.10
C THR A 108 17.08 -10.19 -8.27
N ASP A 109 16.85 -10.43 -6.97
CA ASP A 109 17.71 -11.25 -6.08
C ASP A 109 17.74 -12.76 -6.43
N THR A 110 17.00 -13.19 -7.44
CA THR A 110 16.98 -14.59 -7.88
C THR A 110 18.13 -14.94 -8.85
N LYS A 111 19.17 -14.12 -8.93
CA LYS A 111 20.38 -14.38 -9.72
C LYS A 111 21.66 -14.27 -8.90
#